data_AF-A0A150S4E1-F1
#
_entry.id   AF-A0A150S4E1-F1
#
_cell.length_a   1.000
_cell.length_b   1.000
_cell.length_c   1.000
_cell.angle_alpha   90.00
_cell.angle_beta   90.00
_cell.angle_gamma   90.00
#
_symmetry.space_group_name_H-M   'P 1'
#
loop_
_entity.id
_entity.type
_entity.pdbx_description
1 polymer ?
#
loop_
_entity_poly.entity_id
_entity_poly.type
_entity_poly.pdbx_seq_one_letter_code
_entity_poly.pdbx_strand_id
1 'polypeptide(L)'
;MAHARVWLDDDAPSESAGSPAQGRLRHGHPLPPSGPGHVTYSYLGASLGRQYVHGAVRDALLEAFAAVSAARPGRRFVVGETGHRQGGAFWPHRTHQNGLSVDIFVPLRDAAGRPADVATYPWNQLGYGLEFDAQGRRGDLAIDFDDLARLLSALDEEARPRKLRIQRIILAPEYVPLLLASPAGRALGPLSGVILRRQVWWRHDEHAHIEFALEAGAPR
;
A
#
# COMPACT_ATOMS: atom_id res chain seq x y z
N MET A 1 -12.23 -10.57 -10.47
CA MET A 1 -11.70 -10.58 -11.87
C MET A 1 -10.44 -11.44 -11.89
N ALA A 2 -10.12 -12.19 -12.95
CA ALA A 2 -8.88 -12.97 -12.99
C ALA A 2 -7.69 -12.04 -13.27
N HIS A 3 -6.88 -11.75 -12.26
CA HIS A 3 -5.62 -11.02 -12.44
C HIS A 3 -4.62 -11.91 -13.21
N ALA A 4 -3.76 -11.30 -14.02
CA ALA A 4 -2.68 -12.03 -14.68
C ALA A 4 -1.81 -12.71 -13.60
N ARG A 5 -1.86 -14.04 -13.53
CA ARG A 5 -1.08 -14.80 -12.55
C ARG A 5 0.39 -14.73 -12.89
N VAL A 6 1.21 -14.41 -11.87
CA VAL A 6 2.65 -14.58 -11.95
C VAL A 6 2.94 -16.08 -11.95
N TRP A 7 3.85 -16.55 -12.81
CA TRP A 7 4.14 -17.99 -12.99
C TRP A 7 4.58 -18.72 -11.71
N LEU A 8 5.09 -17.98 -10.72
CA LEU A 8 5.53 -18.48 -9.42
C LEU A 8 4.41 -18.51 -8.36
N ASP A 9 3.21 -18.10 -8.71
CA ASP A 9 2.04 -18.06 -7.83
C ASP A 9 1.35 -19.43 -7.81
N ASP A 10 1.04 -19.91 -6.60
CA ASP A 10 0.28 -21.15 -6.38
C ASP A 10 -1.13 -20.84 -5.85
N ASP A 11 -1.98 -21.87 -5.81
CA ASP A 11 -3.40 -21.74 -5.45
C ASP A 11 -3.65 -22.05 -3.97
N ALA A 12 -2.59 -22.32 -3.21
CA ALA A 12 -2.72 -22.71 -1.82
C ALA A 12 -3.17 -21.50 -0.99
N PRO A 13 -4.12 -21.67 -0.06
CA PRO A 13 -4.54 -20.59 0.81
C PRO A 13 -3.38 -20.13 1.69
N SER A 14 -3.20 -18.81 1.80
CA SER A 14 -2.21 -18.22 2.70
C SER A 14 -2.50 -18.52 4.17
N GLU A 15 -1.43 -18.65 4.94
CA GLU A 15 -1.45 -18.70 6.41
C GLU A 15 -0.52 -17.60 6.94
N SER A 16 -1.08 -16.63 7.67
CA SER A 16 -0.34 -15.54 8.31
C SER A 16 -0.34 -15.73 9.81
N ALA A 17 0.85 -15.86 10.40
CA ALA A 17 1.02 -16.03 11.84
C ALA A 17 1.98 -15.00 12.44
N GLY A 18 1.76 -14.69 13.72
CA GLY A 18 2.56 -13.71 14.47
C GLY A 18 2.18 -12.26 14.17
N SER A 19 3.07 -11.36 14.56
CA SER A 19 2.88 -9.91 14.38
C SER A 19 3.59 -9.40 13.12
N PRO A 20 3.29 -8.17 12.64
CA PRO A 20 4.03 -7.58 11.53
C PRO A 20 5.55 -7.54 11.74
N ALA A 21 6.03 -7.47 12.98
CA ALA A 21 7.47 -7.38 13.32
C ALA A 21 8.09 -8.69 13.83
N GLN A 22 7.29 -9.75 13.96
CA GLN A 22 7.74 -11.08 14.37
C GLN A 22 6.73 -12.08 13.84
N GLY A 23 6.83 -12.35 12.54
CA GLY A 23 5.78 -13.01 11.78
C GLY A 23 6.31 -14.00 10.78
N ARG A 24 5.39 -14.80 10.24
CA ARG A 24 5.62 -15.69 9.10
C ARG A 24 4.41 -15.69 8.20
N LEU A 25 4.66 -16.01 6.94
CA LEU A 25 3.65 -16.23 5.92
C LEU A 25 3.91 -17.62 5.31
N ARG A 26 2.87 -18.42 5.12
CA ARG A 26 2.95 -19.60 4.26
C ARG A 26 2.01 -19.39 3.08
N HIS A 27 2.38 -19.93 1.93
CA HIS A 27 1.65 -19.72 0.68
C HIS A 27 1.43 -18.23 0.39
N GLY A 28 2.52 -17.46 0.51
CA GLY A 28 2.51 -16.06 0.10
C GLY A 28 2.31 -15.94 -1.40
N HIS A 29 1.53 -14.94 -1.81
CA HIS A 29 1.24 -14.68 -3.21
C HIS A 29 1.91 -13.39 -3.67
N PRO A 30 2.54 -13.39 -4.86
CA PRO A 30 3.17 -12.21 -5.41
C PRO A 30 2.14 -11.22 -5.91
N LEU A 31 2.46 -9.92 -5.79
CA LEU A 31 1.78 -8.87 -6.54
C LEU A 31 2.31 -8.86 -7.98
N PRO A 32 1.43 -8.86 -9.01
CA PRO A 32 1.85 -8.63 -10.38
C PRO A 32 2.60 -7.29 -10.49
N PRO A 33 3.72 -7.21 -11.24
CA PRO A 33 4.51 -5.98 -11.34
C PRO A 33 3.76 -4.75 -11.87
N SER A 34 2.67 -4.98 -12.62
CA SER A 34 1.75 -3.96 -13.11
C SER A 34 0.36 -4.55 -13.35
N GLY A 35 -0.67 -3.71 -13.34
CA GLY A 35 -2.04 -4.08 -13.65
C GLY A 35 -2.96 -2.87 -13.72
N PRO A 36 -4.29 -3.10 -13.80
CA PRO A 36 -5.25 -2.00 -13.78
C PRO A 36 -5.08 -1.13 -12.53
N GLY A 37 -4.66 0.11 -12.72
CA GLY A 37 -4.51 1.09 -11.64
C GLY A 37 -3.25 0.96 -10.79
N HIS A 38 -2.30 0.07 -11.10
CA HIS A 38 -1.08 -0.05 -10.30
C HIS A 38 0.17 -0.44 -11.07
N VAL A 39 1.31 -0.10 -10.46
CA VAL A 39 2.65 -0.60 -10.78
C VAL A 39 3.41 -0.85 -9.49
N THR A 40 4.35 -1.79 -9.49
CA THR A 40 5.30 -1.96 -8.38
C THR A 40 6.47 -1.01 -8.54
N TYR A 41 7.06 -0.58 -7.42
CA TYR A 41 8.18 0.36 -7.38
C TYR A 41 9.43 -0.15 -8.12
N SER A 42 9.59 -1.48 -8.20
CA SER A 42 10.73 -2.13 -8.84
C SER A 42 10.35 -3.50 -9.39
N TYR A 43 10.44 -3.66 -10.71
CA TYR A 43 10.34 -4.97 -11.36
C TYR A 43 11.40 -5.96 -10.83
N LEU A 44 12.60 -5.45 -10.53
CA LEU A 44 13.68 -6.25 -9.95
C LEU A 44 13.33 -6.66 -8.51
N GLY A 45 12.80 -5.76 -7.68
CA GLY A 45 12.34 -6.07 -6.32
C GLY A 45 11.25 -7.15 -6.33
N ALA A 46 10.29 -7.03 -7.26
CA ALA A 46 9.26 -8.05 -7.48
C ALA A 46 9.87 -9.41 -7.87
N SER A 47 10.84 -9.40 -8.79
CA SER A 47 11.52 -10.61 -9.26
C SER A 47 12.42 -11.25 -8.18
N LEU A 48 12.96 -10.46 -7.25
CA LEU A 48 13.81 -10.90 -6.14
C LEU A 48 13.03 -11.41 -4.92
N GLY A 49 11.71 -11.54 -5.02
CA GLY A 49 10.92 -12.13 -3.94
C GLY A 49 10.57 -11.20 -2.79
N ARG A 50 10.55 -9.88 -3.04
CA ARG A 50 10.23 -8.85 -2.03
C ARG A 50 8.78 -8.34 -2.10
N GLN A 51 7.97 -8.95 -2.97
CA GLN A 51 6.65 -8.45 -3.33
C GLN A 51 5.53 -9.46 -3.08
N TYR A 52 5.64 -10.17 -1.96
CA TYR A 52 4.67 -11.17 -1.53
C TYR A 52 3.82 -10.65 -0.38
N VAL A 53 2.55 -11.05 -0.37
CA VAL A 53 1.58 -10.77 0.69
C VAL A 53 0.66 -11.98 0.88
N HIS A 54 -0.17 -11.94 1.93
CA HIS A 54 -1.29 -12.86 2.08
C HIS A 54 -2.26 -12.73 0.89
N GLY A 55 -2.83 -13.83 0.39
CA GLY A 55 -3.65 -13.84 -0.84
C GLY A 55 -4.85 -12.90 -0.79
N ALA A 56 -5.56 -12.87 0.35
CA ALA A 56 -6.63 -11.91 0.58
C ALA A 56 -6.17 -10.44 0.49
N VAL A 57 -4.94 -10.12 0.93
CA VAL A 57 -4.37 -8.77 0.84
C VAL A 57 -4.03 -8.44 -0.61
N ARG A 58 -3.43 -9.40 -1.35
CA ARG A 58 -3.18 -9.25 -2.81
C ARG A 58 -4.47 -8.90 -3.53
N ASP A 59 -5.52 -9.68 -3.32
CA ASP A 59 -6.78 -9.51 -4.06
C ASP A 59 -7.48 -8.20 -3.68
N ALA A 60 -7.47 -7.82 -2.40
CA ALA A 60 -8.02 -6.53 -1.97
C ALA A 60 -7.27 -5.35 -2.61
N LEU A 61 -5.93 -5.42 -2.67
CA LEU A 61 -5.11 -4.40 -3.32
C LEU A 61 -5.44 -4.27 -4.80
N LEU A 62 -5.43 -5.38 -5.54
CA LEU A 62 -5.62 -5.35 -6.99
C LEU A 62 -7.01 -4.90 -7.39
N GLU A 63 -8.05 -5.27 -6.65
CA GLU A 63 -9.42 -4.81 -6.91
C GLU A 63 -9.60 -3.34 -6.51
N ALA A 64 -9.02 -2.88 -5.39
CA ALA A 64 -9.08 -1.48 -5.01
C ALA A 64 -8.36 -0.56 -6.02
N PHE A 65 -7.18 -0.95 -6.51
CA PHE A 65 -6.47 -0.19 -7.55
C PHE A 65 -7.28 -0.10 -8.84
N ALA A 66 -7.86 -1.22 -9.27
CA ALA A 66 -8.69 -1.26 -10.48
C ALA A 66 -9.93 -0.36 -10.34
N ALA A 67 -10.62 -0.43 -9.19
CA ALA A 67 -11.82 0.35 -8.91
C ALA A 67 -11.53 1.86 -8.92
N VAL A 68 -10.48 2.30 -8.23
CA VAL A 68 -10.13 3.73 -8.19
C VAL A 68 -9.67 4.23 -9.56
N SER A 69 -8.86 3.46 -10.29
CA SER A 69 -8.38 3.85 -11.63
C SER A 69 -9.51 3.91 -12.66
N ALA A 70 -10.53 3.05 -12.55
CA ALA A 70 -11.72 3.13 -13.38
C ALA A 70 -12.52 4.41 -13.14
N ALA A 71 -12.61 4.87 -11.89
CA ALA A 71 -13.27 6.13 -11.52
C ALA A 71 -12.38 7.39 -11.78
N ARG A 72 -11.07 7.19 -11.89
CA ARG A 72 -10.06 8.26 -12.03
C ARG A 72 -9.10 7.92 -13.19
N PRO A 73 -9.53 8.11 -14.47
CA PRO A 73 -8.72 7.78 -15.62
C PRO A 73 -7.32 8.39 -15.56
N GLY A 74 -6.29 7.57 -15.82
CA GLY A 74 -4.88 7.98 -15.75
C GLY A 74 -4.25 7.90 -14.35
N ARG A 75 -5.02 7.67 -13.29
CA ARG A 75 -4.47 7.40 -11.96
C ARG A 75 -3.92 5.98 -11.89
N ARG A 76 -2.67 5.86 -11.47
CA ARG A 76 -2.06 4.62 -10.99
C ARG A 76 -1.51 4.83 -9.58
N PHE A 77 -1.35 3.74 -8.87
CA PHE A 77 -0.70 3.71 -7.56
C PHE A 77 0.61 2.92 -7.68
N VAL A 78 1.66 3.45 -7.05
CA VAL A 78 2.97 2.80 -7.01
C VAL A 78 3.07 2.04 -5.71
N VAL A 79 3.11 0.71 -5.80
CA VAL A 79 3.25 -0.18 -4.65
C VAL A 79 4.73 -0.28 -4.29
N GLY A 80 5.06 0.13 -3.07
CA GLY A 80 6.38 0.00 -2.47
C GLY A 80 6.66 -1.42 -2.01
N GLU A 81 7.46 -1.58 -0.96
CA GLU A 81 7.80 -2.89 -0.41
C GLU A 81 6.61 -3.55 0.31
N THR A 82 6.53 -4.87 0.19
CA THR A 82 5.66 -5.72 1.03
C THR A 82 6.57 -6.65 1.83
N GLY A 83 6.59 -7.95 1.54
CA GLY A 83 7.45 -8.90 2.24
C GLY A 83 7.87 -10.08 1.39
N HIS A 84 8.47 -11.07 2.05
CA HIS A 84 8.93 -12.31 1.45
C HIS A 84 7.83 -13.35 1.30
N ARG A 85 8.02 -14.30 0.37
CA ARG A 85 7.07 -15.41 0.13
C ARG A 85 6.77 -16.22 1.39
N GLN A 86 7.76 -16.38 2.28
CA GLN A 86 7.59 -17.07 3.56
C GLN A 86 7.45 -16.10 4.76
N GLY A 87 7.37 -14.79 4.51
CA GLY A 87 7.43 -13.78 5.57
C GLY A 87 8.79 -13.75 6.28
N GLY A 88 8.80 -13.49 7.58
CA GLY A 88 10.01 -13.37 8.39
C GLY A 88 10.71 -12.01 8.23
N ALA A 89 11.86 -11.86 8.88
CA ALA A 89 12.62 -10.62 8.92
C ALA A 89 12.90 -10.06 7.53
N PHE A 90 12.57 -8.78 7.31
CA PHE A 90 12.56 -8.15 6.01
C PHE A 90 13.42 -6.88 6.01
N TRP A 91 14.74 -7.03 5.95
CA TRP A 91 15.64 -5.86 5.95
C TRP A 91 15.37 -4.95 4.72
N PRO A 92 15.40 -3.61 4.86
CA PRO A 92 15.73 -2.83 6.06
C PRO A 92 14.55 -2.58 7.02
N HIS A 93 13.36 -3.08 6.70
CA HIS A 93 12.17 -2.90 7.52
C HIS A 93 12.21 -3.71 8.80
N ARG A 94 11.53 -3.18 9.82
CA ARG A 94 11.24 -3.90 11.07
C ARG A 94 9.92 -4.67 11.03
N THR A 95 9.03 -4.34 10.08
CA THR A 95 7.70 -4.93 9.91
C THR A 95 7.65 -5.84 8.67
N HIS A 96 6.47 -6.02 8.06
CA HIS A 96 6.21 -6.82 6.85
C HIS A 96 6.44 -8.33 6.96
N GLN A 97 6.63 -8.86 8.16
CA GLN A 97 7.04 -10.26 8.33
C GLN A 97 5.92 -11.28 8.19
N ASN A 98 4.64 -10.88 8.27
CA ASN A 98 3.50 -11.81 8.24
C ASN A 98 2.65 -11.68 6.98
N GLY A 99 3.06 -10.89 5.99
CA GLY A 99 2.30 -10.72 4.74
C GLY A 99 1.03 -9.87 4.84
N LEU A 100 0.82 -9.17 5.96
CA LEU A 100 -0.34 -8.32 6.20
C LEU A 100 0.02 -6.83 6.19
N SER A 101 1.16 -6.47 5.59
CA SER A 101 1.62 -5.09 5.47
C SER A 101 1.97 -4.76 4.02
N VAL A 102 1.75 -3.51 3.64
CA VAL A 102 2.09 -2.98 2.32
C VAL A 102 2.46 -1.50 2.44
N ASP A 103 3.53 -1.12 1.76
CA ASP A 103 3.84 0.28 1.49
C ASP A 103 3.21 0.67 0.16
N ILE A 104 2.51 1.80 0.14
CA ILE A 104 1.99 2.40 -1.10
C ILE A 104 2.51 3.83 -1.14
N PHE A 105 3.27 4.17 -2.16
CA PHE A 105 3.72 5.54 -2.35
C PHE A 105 2.54 6.49 -2.47
N VAL A 106 2.68 7.67 -1.88
CA VAL A 106 1.62 8.69 -1.91
C VAL A 106 1.30 9.06 -3.37
N PRO A 107 0.03 9.08 -3.79
CA PRO A 107 -0.33 9.49 -5.14
C PRO A 107 0.04 10.96 -5.33
N LEU A 108 0.57 11.31 -6.50
CA LEU A 108 0.98 12.69 -6.79
C LEU A 108 0.05 13.34 -7.82
N ARG A 109 0.12 14.66 -7.88
CA ARG A 109 -0.40 15.47 -8.99
C ARG A 109 0.66 16.49 -9.42
N ASP A 110 0.65 16.82 -10.70
CA ASP A 110 1.52 17.86 -11.27
C ASP A 110 0.94 19.27 -11.06
N ALA A 111 1.66 20.29 -11.53
CA ALA A 111 1.23 21.69 -11.47
C ALA A 111 -0.10 21.98 -12.18
N ALA A 112 -0.50 21.13 -13.13
CA ALA A 112 -1.79 21.20 -13.82
C ALA A 112 -2.90 20.40 -13.08
N GLY A 113 -2.59 19.81 -11.93
CA GLY A 113 -3.52 18.99 -11.15
C GLY A 113 -3.78 17.60 -11.73
N ARG A 114 -2.99 17.15 -12.71
CA ARG A 114 -3.15 15.84 -13.35
C ARG A 114 -2.48 14.76 -12.51
N PRO A 115 -3.01 13.52 -12.48
CA PRO A 115 -2.36 12.40 -11.83
C PRO A 115 -0.91 12.23 -12.28
N ALA A 116 -0.01 12.06 -11.33
CA ALA A 116 1.39 11.76 -11.53
C ALA A 116 1.83 10.59 -10.63
N ASP A 117 2.82 9.85 -11.09
CA ASP A 117 3.38 8.72 -10.37
C ASP A 117 4.66 9.13 -9.63
N VAL A 118 4.95 8.45 -8.52
CA VAL A 118 6.27 8.52 -7.89
C VAL A 118 7.31 7.91 -8.83
N ALA A 119 8.36 8.66 -9.12
CA ALA A 119 9.48 8.15 -9.89
C ALA A 119 10.37 7.26 -9.01
N THR A 120 10.66 6.03 -9.45
CA THR A 120 11.36 5.01 -8.65
C THR A 120 12.74 4.65 -9.24
N TYR A 121 13.61 5.65 -9.31
CA TYR A 121 14.95 5.48 -9.87
C TYR A 121 15.96 4.94 -8.83
N PRO A 122 17.05 4.27 -9.24
CA PRO A 122 18.07 3.81 -8.29
C PRO A 122 18.66 4.94 -7.43
N TRP A 123 18.91 6.11 -8.00
CA TRP A 123 19.50 7.26 -7.30
C TRP A 123 18.56 7.97 -6.32
N ASN A 124 17.26 7.66 -6.34
CA ASN A 124 16.30 8.16 -5.36
C ASN A 124 15.78 7.04 -4.44
N GLN A 125 16.59 5.98 -4.27
CA GLN A 125 16.27 4.81 -3.46
C GLN A 125 14.94 4.18 -3.87
N LEU A 126 14.68 4.10 -5.17
CA LEU A 126 13.45 3.53 -5.74
C LEU A 126 12.18 4.24 -5.23
N GLY A 127 12.26 5.55 -5.00
CA GLY A 127 11.18 6.40 -4.49
C GLY A 127 11.27 6.70 -2.99
N TYR A 128 11.95 5.86 -2.20
CA TYR A 128 12.06 6.06 -0.75
C TYR A 128 12.94 7.26 -0.33
N GLY A 129 13.75 7.77 -1.26
CA GLY A 129 14.58 8.97 -1.03
C GLY A 129 13.91 10.27 -1.47
N LEU A 130 12.60 10.28 -1.76
CA LEU A 130 11.88 11.53 -2.04
C LEU A 130 11.52 12.22 -0.73
N GLU A 131 11.65 13.54 -0.70
CA GLU A 131 11.23 14.36 0.44
C GLU A 131 10.18 15.36 0.00
N PHE A 132 9.09 15.43 0.76
CA PHE A 132 8.03 16.41 0.58
C PHE A 132 8.00 17.38 1.76
N ASP A 133 7.60 18.63 1.51
CA ASP A 133 7.43 19.61 2.58
C ASP A 133 6.22 19.27 3.47
N ALA A 134 6.02 20.04 4.55
CA ALA A 134 4.93 19.82 5.49
C ALA A 134 3.52 20.00 4.87
N GLN A 135 3.42 20.51 3.64
CA GLN A 135 2.18 20.61 2.87
C GLN A 135 2.08 19.56 1.77
N GLY A 136 3.01 18.60 1.74
CA GLY A 136 3.07 17.54 0.74
C GLY A 136 3.51 18.03 -0.64
N ARG A 137 4.36 19.05 -0.73
CA ARG A 137 4.86 19.58 -2.01
C ARG A 137 6.34 19.29 -2.23
N ARG A 138 6.70 19.15 -3.50
CA ARG A 138 8.09 19.02 -3.97
C ARG A 138 8.20 19.53 -5.40
N GLY A 139 8.79 20.71 -5.58
CA GLY A 139 8.81 21.37 -6.89
C GLY A 139 7.40 21.54 -7.44
N ASP A 140 7.18 21.08 -8.68
CA ASP A 140 5.88 21.12 -9.36
C ASP A 140 4.94 19.95 -8.98
N LEU A 141 5.35 19.09 -8.05
CA LEU A 141 4.55 17.95 -7.60
C LEU A 141 3.93 18.25 -6.23
N ALA A 142 2.70 17.78 -6.05
CA ALA A 142 2.03 17.77 -4.76
C ALA A 142 1.36 16.42 -4.49
N ILE A 143 1.28 16.03 -3.22
CA ILE A 143 0.54 14.84 -2.80
C ILE A 143 -0.95 15.05 -3.07
N ASP A 144 -1.54 14.05 -3.71
CA ASP A 144 -2.96 13.96 -3.96
C ASP A 144 -3.68 13.25 -2.81
N PHE A 145 -3.85 14.00 -1.72
CA PHE A 145 -4.55 13.54 -0.53
C PHE A 145 -5.98 13.04 -0.77
N ASP A 146 -6.66 13.54 -1.81
CA ASP A 146 -8.01 13.07 -2.17
C ASP A 146 -7.94 11.66 -2.79
N ASP A 147 -7.05 11.45 -3.76
CA ASP A 147 -6.86 10.12 -4.36
C ASP A 147 -6.26 9.12 -3.36
N LEU A 148 -5.45 9.56 -2.39
CA LEU A 148 -5.00 8.71 -1.28
C LEU A 148 -6.17 8.26 -0.40
N ALA A 149 -7.07 9.18 -0.03
CA ALA A 149 -8.25 8.84 0.75
C ALA A 149 -9.21 7.91 -0.04
N ARG A 150 -9.39 8.12 -1.35
CA ARG A 150 -10.17 7.20 -2.22
C ARG A 150 -9.59 5.79 -2.21
N LEU A 151 -8.26 5.67 -2.30
CA LEU A 151 -7.59 4.38 -2.22
C LEU A 151 -7.84 3.70 -0.87
N LEU A 152 -7.71 4.43 0.24
CA LEU A 152 -7.95 3.88 1.58
C LEU A 152 -9.39 3.38 1.75
N SER A 153 -10.38 4.13 1.26
CA SER A 153 -11.77 3.69 1.23
C SER A 153 -11.96 2.42 0.41
N ALA A 154 -11.44 2.39 -0.83
CA ALA A 154 -11.57 1.22 -1.69
C ALA A 154 -10.88 -0.02 -1.10
N LEU A 155 -9.71 0.15 -0.45
CA LEU A 155 -9.02 -0.95 0.23
C LEU A 155 -9.85 -1.52 1.38
N ASP A 156 -10.51 -0.68 2.16
CA ASP A 156 -11.36 -1.15 3.25
C ASP A 156 -12.62 -1.86 2.73
N GLU A 157 -13.23 -1.33 1.67
CA GLU A 157 -14.37 -1.95 0.98
C GLU A 157 -14.01 -3.34 0.46
N GLU A 158 -12.85 -3.48 -0.19
CA GLU A 158 -12.39 -4.77 -0.73
C GLU A 158 -11.82 -5.73 0.32
N ALA A 159 -11.32 -5.21 1.45
CA ALA A 159 -10.83 -6.02 2.56
C ALA A 159 -11.95 -6.77 3.29
N ARG A 160 -13.09 -6.10 3.53
CA ARG A 160 -14.22 -6.65 4.30
C ARG A 160 -14.75 -8.01 3.82
N PRO A 161 -15.12 -8.21 2.53
CA PRO A 161 -15.62 -9.50 2.05
C PRO A 161 -14.56 -10.61 2.15
N ARG A 162 -13.29 -10.25 2.32
CA ARG A 162 -12.15 -11.16 2.43
C ARG A 162 -11.75 -11.44 3.88
N LYS A 163 -12.59 -11.05 4.85
CA LYS A 163 -12.32 -11.16 6.29
C LYS A 163 -11.02 -10.47 6.70
N LEU A 164 -10.73 -9.35 6.06
CA LEU A 164 -9.65 -8.44 6.42
C LEU A 164 -10.26 -7.14 6.94
N ARG A 165 -9.52 -6.50 7.85
CA ARG A 165 -9.74 -5.10 8.23
C ARG A 165 -8.43 -4.34 8.18
N ILE A 166 -8.47 -3.06 7.81
CA ILE A 166 -7.31 -2.19 8.00
C ILE A 166 -7.18 -1.91 9.50
N GLN A 167 -6.07 -2.35 10.11
CA GLN A 167 -5.85 -2.18 11.54
C GLN A 167 -5.02 -0.94 11.87
N ARG A 168 -4.21 -0.48 10.91
CA ARG A 168 -3.28 0.63 11.09
C ARG A 168 -2.92 1.25 9.75
N ILE A 169 -2.87 2.57 9.72
CA ILE A 169 -2.32 3.35 8.62
C ILE A 169 -1.26 4.28 9.20
N ILE A 170 -0.09 4.33 8.59
CA ILE A 170 1.02 5.20 8.98
C ILE A 170 1.36 6.10 7.80
N LEU A 171 1.44 7.39 8.07
CA LEU A 171 1.81 8.48 7.16
C LEU A 171 2.58 9.51 8.00
N ALA A 172 3.29 10.43 7.36
CA ALA A 172 3.79 11.62 8.04
C ALA A 172 2.66 12.31 8.85
N PRO A 173 2.82 12.55 10.16
CA PRO A 173 1.76 13.07 11.02
C PRO A 173 1.14 14.39 10.53
N GLU A 174 1.96 15.26 9.96
CA GLU A 174 1.56 16.54 9.36
C GLU A 174 0.61 16.39 8.16
N TYR A 175 0.58 15.22 7.52
CA TYR A 175 -0.29 14.94 6.38
C TYR A 175 -1.64 14.40 6.78
N VAL A 176 -1.80 13.87 7.99
CA VAL A 176 -3.09 13.41 8.51
C VAL A 176 -4.17 14.50 8.43
N PRO A 177 -3.96 15.75 8.90
CA PRO A 177 -4.96 16.81 8.74
C PRO A 177 -5.22 17.15 7.26
N LEU A 178 -4.21 17.13 6.39
CA LEU A 178 -4.38 17.41 4.95
C LEU A 178 -5.21 16.33 4.26
N LEU A 179 -4.95 15.06 4.59
CA LEU A 179 -5.70 13.90 4.15
C LEU A 179 -7.16 14.01 4.60
N LEU A 180 -7.42 14.24 5.89
CA LEU A 180 -8.77 14.32 6.43
C LEU A 180 -9.54 15.57 5.96
N ALA A 181 -8.84 16.63 5.54
CA ALA A 181 -9.45 17.83 4.97
C ALA A 181 -9.88 17.66 3.49
N SER A 182 -9.37 16.65 2.78
CA SER A 182 -9.75 16.38 1.38
C SER A 182 -11.23 15.93 1.25
N PRO A 183 -11.88 16.13 0.10
CA PRO A 183 -13.25 15.66 -0.13
C PRO A 183 -13.50 14.20 0.24
N ALA A 184 -12.68 13.27 -0.25
CA ALA A 184 -12.75 11.85 0.07
C ALA A 184 -12.28 11.56 1.50
N GLY A 185 -11.30 12.32 2.00
CA GLY A 185 -10.81 12.20 3.38
C GLY A 185 -11.88 12.43 4.44
N ARG A 186 -12.78 13.39 4.19
CA ARG A 186 -13.95 13.64 5.07
C ARG A 186 -14.92 12.46 5.13
N ALA A 187 -14.89 11.58 4.13
CA ALA A 187 -15.76 10.40 4.05
C ALA A 187 -15.12 9.12 4.62
N LEU A 188 -13.88 9.16 5.13
CA LEU A 188 -13.17 7.97 5.64
C LEU A 188 -13.84 7.31 6.86
N GLY A 189 -14.68 8.03 7.59
CA GLY A 189 -15.44 7.47 8.71
C GLY A 189 -14.55 6.72 9.72
N PRO A 190 -14.84 5.45 10.06
CA PRO A 190 -14.05 4.66 11.01
C PRO A 190 -12.57 4.48 10.64
N LEU A 191 -12.21 4.50 9.35
CA LEU A 191 -10.80 4.37 8.93
C LEU A 191 -9.93 5.51 9.47
N SER A 192 -10.50 6.71 9.63
CA SER A 192 -9.78 7.84 10.21
C SER A 192 -9.24 7.57 11.63
N GLY A 193 -9.88 6.64 12.36
CA GLY A 193 -9.48 6.23 13.70
C GLY A 193 -8.26 5.30 13.75
N VAL A 194 -7.90 4.64 12.65
CA VAL A 194 -6.73 3.75 12.57
C VAL A 194 -5.48 4.43 11.96
N ILE A 195 -5.59 5.70 11.56
CA ILE A 195 -4.46 6.51 11.08
C ILE A 195 -3.65 7.00 12.28
N LEU A 196 -2.36 6.67 12.32
CA LEU A 196 -1.46 7.16 13.36
C LEU A 196 -1.23 8.66 13.24
N ARG A 197 -1.41 9.37 14.36
CA ARG A 197 -1.18 10.83 14.46
C ARG A 197 0.17 11.19 15.09
N ARG A 198 1.00 10.19 15.37
CA ARG A 198 2.32 10.35 15.98
C ARG A 198 3.39 9.85 15.04
N GLN A 199 4.54 10.50 15.09
CA GLN A 199 5.73 10.09 14.34
C GLN A 199 6.10 8.66 14.73
N VAL A 200 6.37 7.84 13.71
CA VAL A 200 7.08 6.57 13.87
C VAL A 200 8.53 6.76 13.39
N TRP A 201 9.40 5.82 13.76
CA TRP A 201 10.87 5.95 13.75
C TRP A 201 11.47 6.65 12.51
N TRP A 202 10.95 6.38 11.30
CA TRP A 202 11.28 7.11 10.07
C TRP A 202 10.12 7.99 9.60
N ARG A 203 10.44 9.10 8.93
CA ARG A 203 9.43 9.92 8.26
C ARG A 203 8.87 9.13 7.07
N HIS A 204 7.54 9.11 6.97
CA HIS A 204 6.78 8.41 5.92
C HIS A 204 6.09 9.49 5.09
N ASP A 205 6.86 10.42 4.52
CA ASP A 205 6.33 11.52 3.70
C ASP A 205 6.12 11.13 2.24
N GLU A 206 6.77 10.07 1.81
CA GLU A 206 6.73 9.56 0.44
C GLU A 206 5.80 8.35 0.28
N HIS A 207 5.41 7.68 1.36
CA HIS A 207 4.52 6.53 1.31
C HIS A 207 3.58 6.43 2.51
N ALA A 208 2.46 5.72 2.32
CA ALA A 208 1.60 5.24 3.39
C ALA A 208 1.92 3.76 3.67
N HIS A 209 2.22 3.43 4.92
CA HIS A 209 2.34 2.04 5.37
C HIS A 209 0.99 1.58 5.93
N ILE A 210 0.43 0.53 5.32
CA ILE A 210 -0.90 0.01 5.66
C ILE A 210 -0.73 -1.39 6.25
N GLU A 211 -1.27 -1.60 7.45
CA GLU A 211 -1.34 -2.91 8.08
C GLU A 211 -2.79 -3.41 8.10
N PHE A 212 -2.98 -4.64 7.65
CA PHE A 212 -4.22 -5.39 7.74
C PHE A 212 -4.21 -6.31 8.96
N ALA A 213 -5.40 -6.70 9.40
CA ALA A 213 -5.62 -7.80 10.32
C ALA A 213 -6.62 -8.78 9.73
N LEU A 214 -6.38 -10.06 9.95
CA LEU A 214 -7.36 -11.11 9.74
C LEU A 214 -8.46 -11.01 10.80
N GLU A 215 -9.71 -11.08 10.37
CA GLU A 215 -10.85 -11.18 11.27
C GLU A 215 -11.00 -12.60 11.85
N ALA A 216 -11.80 -12.73 12.91
CA ALA A 216 -12.02 -14.02 13.55
C ALA A 216 -12.62 -15.04 12.55
N GLY A 217 -12.01 -16.22 12.46
CA GLY A 217 -12.44 -17.28 11.53
C GLY A 217 -11.96 -17.11 10.09
N ALA A 218 -11.00 -16.22 9.83
CA ALA A 218 -10.15 -16.31 8.65
C ALA A 218 -9.09 -17.42 8.83
N PRO A 219 -8.65 -18.11 7.76
CA PRO A 219 -7.54 -19.04 7.84
C PRO A 219 -6.29 -18.32 8.38
N ARG A 220 -5.57 -18.96 9.30
CA ARG A 220 -4.38 -18.43 9.98
C ARG A 220 -3.15 -19.24 9.62
#